data_AF-A0A1E3Q8S9-F1
#
_entry.id   AF-A0A1E3Q8S9-F1
#
_cell.length_a   1.000
_cell.length_b   1.000
_cell.length_c   1.000
_cell.angle_alpha   90.00
_cell.angle_beta   90.00
_cell.angle_gamma   90.00
#
_symmetry.space_group_name_H-M   'P 1'
#
loop_
_entity.id
_entity.type
_entity.pdbx_description
1 polymer ?
#
loop_
_entity_poly.entity_id
_entity_poly.type
_entity_poly.pdbx_seq_one_letter_code
_entity_poly.pdbx_strand_id
1 'polypeptide(L)'
;MERLVKQSIEDQNMVFIAVDIEVYELNHKCVTEIGVAILDLRKGNTKDAKPVGRHLRVKEYMHLKNGKFVEDASEKFEFGKSEILTLKECANQVKTVFEEIGDKAIFVGHDGANDVRYLRQIGADLPEDLLMADTLTLWKVGHGEDGPSTLGRLLIEYDISSWNLHNAGNDAYYTVQALMAMYGKDTSQE
;
A
#
# COMPACT_ATOMS: atom_id res chain seq x y z
N MET A 1 -2.65 12.30 -12.78
CA MET A 1 -1.89 11.41 -11.88
C MET A 1 -0.86 10.58 -12.63
N GLU A 2 -1.23 9.82 -13.67
CA GLU A 2 -0.28 8.99 -14.45
C GLU A 2 1.02 9.73 -14.84
N ARG A 3 0.91 10.91 -15.46
CA ARG A 3 2.09 11.73 -15.81
C ARG A 3 2.95 12.09 -14.60
N LEU A 4 2.33 12.40 -13.46
CA LEU A 4 3.05 12.72 -12.23
C LEU A 4 3.81 11.50 -11.71
N VAL A 5 3.20 10.30 -11.74
CA VAL A 5 3.87 9.05 -11.33
C VAL A 5 5.08 8.77 -12.22
N LYS A 6 4.92 8.81 -13.55
CA LYS A 6 6.01 8.61 -14.52
C LYS A 6 7.15 9.60 -14.28
N GLN A 7 6.82 10.89 -14.20
CA GLN A 7 7.80 11.93 -13.96
C GLN A 7 8.48 11.78 -12.59
N SER A 8 7.76 11.38 -11.54
CA SER A 8 8.34 11.16 -10.21
C SER A 8 9.35 10.02 -10.18
N ILE A 9 9.14 8.99 -11.00
CA ILE A 9 10.06 7.87 -11.18
C ILE A 9 11.30 8.30 -11.97
N GLU A 10 11.11 9.04 -13.06
CA GLU A 10 12.20 9.57 -13.90
C GLU A 10 13.08 10.57 -13.13
N ASP A 11 12.46 11.55 -12.47
CA ASP A 11 13.13 12.61 -11.70
C ASP A 11 13.65 12.10 -10.35
N GLN A 12 13.19 10.94 -9.88
CA GLN A 12 13.58 10.34 -8.60
C GLN A 12 13.39 11.29 -7.41
N ASN A 13 12.32 12.08 -7.41
CA ASN A 13 12.14 13.21 -6.48
C ASN A 13 11.02 13.02 -5.44
N MET A 14 10.26 11.92 -5.53
CA MET A 14 9.15 11.62 -4.62
C MET A 14 9.38 10.34 -3.80
N VAL A 15 8.53 10.16 -2.80
CA VAL A 15 8.42 8.94 -1.99
C VAL A 15 7.03 8.36 -2.19
N PHE A 16 6.99 7.09 -2.59
CA PHE A 16 5.75 6.32 -2.68
C PHE A 16 5.48 5.63 -1.36
N ILE A 17 4.27 5.84 -0.83
CA ILE A 17 3.84 5.30 0.46
C ILE A 17 2.54 4.56 0.23
N ALA A 18 2.58 3.23 0.20
CA ALA A 18 1.34 2.45 0.21
C ALA A 18 0.88 2.19 1.64
N VAL A 19 -0.43 2.27 1.84
CA VAL A 19 -1.09 1.84 3.07
C VAL A 19 -2.27 0.98 2.71
N ASP A 20 -2.36 -0.17 3.35
CA ASP A 20 -3.46 -1.12 3.23
C ASP A 20 -4.02 -1.40 4.63
N ILE A 21 -5.34 -1.54 4.75
CA ILE A 21 -6.03 -1.76 6.02
C ILE A 21 -6.89 -3.02 5.94
N GLU A 22 -6.60 -3.94 6.84
CA GLU A 22 -7.49 -5.07 7.10
C GLU A 22 -8.45 -4.75 8.24
N VAL A 23 -9.70 -5.14 8.05
CA VAL A 23 -10.77 -5.01 9.04
C VAL A 23 -11.38 -6.37 9.35
N TYR A 24 -11.96 -6.50 10.54
CA TYR A 24 -12.65 -7.72 10.91
C TYR A 24 -13.92 -7.92 10.10
N GLU A 25 -14.03 -9.06 9.40
CA GLU A 25 -15.09 -9.37 8.43
C GLU A 25 -16.52 -9.41 9.02
N LEU A 26 -16.67 -9.54 10.35
CA LEU A 26 -17.98 -9.51 11.02
C LEU A 26 -18.29 -8.16 11.69
N ASN A 27 -17.31 -7.26 11.77
CA ASN A 27 -17.49 -5.91 12.28
C ASN A 27 -16.44 -4.96 11.70
N HIS A 28 -16.78 -4.30 10.60
CA HIS A 28 -15.87 -3.41 9.85
C HIS A 28 -15.43 -2.15 10.61
N LYS A 29 -15.89 -1.94 11.85
CA LYS A 29 -15.35 -0.89 12.74
C LYS A 29 -14.05 -1.30 13.43
N CYS A 30 -13.71 -2.58 13.41
CA CYS A 30 -12.51 -3.12 14.03
C CYS A 30 -11.40 -3.23 12.98
N VAL A 31 -10.55 -2.21 12.89
CA VAL A 31 -9.31 -2.24 12.11
C VAL A 31 -8.34 -3.19 12.78
N THR A 32 -8.06 -4.33 12.16
CA THR A 32 -7.22 -5.39 12.74
C THR A 32 -5.75 -5.20 12.41
N GLU A 33 -5.44 -4.72 11.21
CA GLU A 33 -4.07 -4.60 10.71
C GLU A 33 -3.90 -3.36 9.84
N ILE A 34 -2.70 -2.79 9.85
CA ILE A 34 -2.30 -1.70 8.96
C ILE A 34 -0.95 -2.06 8.35
N GLY A 35 -0.91 -2.15 7.04
CA GLY A 35 0.31 -2.30 6.27
C GLY A 35 0.85 -0.96 5.83
N VAL A 36 2.16 -0.78 5.87
CA VAL A 36 2.80 0.42 5.30
C VAL A 36 3.99 -0.02 4.48
N ALA A 37 4.10 0.46 3.23
CA ALA A 37 5.26 0.22 2.39
C ALA A 37 5.81 1.53 1.84
N ILE A 38 7.09 1.79 2.07
CA ILE A 38 7.74 3.06 1.74
C ILE A 38 8.83 2.82 0.70
N LEU A 39 8.72 3.45 -0.45
CA LEU A 39 9.73 3.48 -1.50
C LEU A 39 10.20 4.91 -1.72
N ASP A 40 11.40 5.21 -1.22
CA ASP A 40 12.02 6.54 -1.32
C ASP A 40 12.94 6.61 -2.54
N LEU A 41 12.44 7.17 -3.65
CA LEU A 41 13.18 7.26 -4.90
C LEU A 41 14.31 8.29 -4.84
N ARG A 42 14.24 9.26 -3.91
CA ARG A 42 15.25 10.30 -3.69
C ARG A 42 16.63 9.74 -3.30
N LYS A 43 16.68 8.46 -2.94
CA LYS A 43 17.91 7.73 -2.63
C LYS A 43 18.71 7.28 -3.86
N GLY A 44 18.22 7.52 -5.08
CA GLY A 44 19.05 7.52 -6.29
C GLY A 44 19.31 6.17 -6.98
N ASN A 45 18.68 5.07 -6.53
CA ASN A 45 18.86 3.74 -7.16
C ASN A 45 17.50 3.08 -7.44
N THR A 46 16.89 3.42 -8.58
CA THR A 46 15.55 2.92 -8.99
C THR A 46 15.56 1.50 -9.55
N LYS A 47 16.65 1.05 -10.18
CA LYS A 47 16.71 -0.25 -10.89
C LYS A 47 16.44 -1.44 -9.98
N ASP A 48 16.91 -1.37 -8.74
CA ASP A 48 16.72 -2.41 -7.72
C ASP A 48 15.95 -1.87 -6.49
N ALA A 49 15.26 -0.73 -6.63
CA ALA A 49 14.57 -0.11 -5.51
C ALA A 49 13.43 -1.01 -5.04
N LYS A 50 13.53 -1.46 -3.79
CA LYS A 50 12.47 -2.21 -3.12
C LYS A 50 11.86 -1.37 -2.01
N PRO A 51 10.53 -1.38 -1.85
CA PRO A 51 9.91 -0.72 -0.72
C PRO A 51 10.40 -1.34 0.59
N VAL A 52 10.37 -0.57 1.66
CA VAL A 52 10.50 -1.09 3.02
C VAL A 52 9.09 -1.32 3.55
N GLY A 53 8.74 -2.58 3.79
CA GLY A 53 7.45 -2.97 4.33
C GLY A 53 7.42 -2.95 5.86
N ARG A 54 6.29 -2.56 6.42
CA ARG A 54 5.93 -2.67 7.83
C ARG A 54 4.53 -3.27 7.95
N HIS A 55 4.33 -4.03 9.02
CA HIS A 55 3.05 -4.65 9.31
C HIS A 55 2.67 -4.38 10.78
N LEU A 56 1.64 -3.58 10.99
CA LEU A 56 1.18 -3.16 12.30
C LEU A 56 -0.11 -3.93 12.65
N ARG A 57 -0.05 -4.79 13.66
CA ARG A 57 -1.22 -5.51 14.17
C ARG A 57 -1.80 -4.78 15.36
N VAL A 58 -3.11 -4.54 15.31
CA VAL A 58 -3.82 -3.73 16.31
C VAL A 58 -4.10 -4.56 17.55
N LYS A 59 -3.42 -4.22 18.64
CA LYS A 59 -3.40 -4.92 19.92
C LYS A 59 -4.80 -5.18 20.48
N GLU A 60 -5.70 -4.21 20.36
CA GLU A 60 -7.08 -4.29 20.84
C GLU A 60 -7.88 -5.41 20.15
N TYR A 61 -7.55 -5.74 18.90
CA TYR A 61 -8.32 -6.64 18.06
C TYR A 61 -7.59 -7.93 17.67
N MET A 62 -6.45 -8.23 18.30
CA MET A 62 -5.66 -9.45 18.06
C MET A 62 -6.43 -10.77 18.24
N HIS A 63 -7.52 -10.73 19.00
CA HIS A 63 -8.41 -11.87 19.25
C HIS A 63 -9.45 -12.08 18.12
N LEU A 64 -9.57 -11.12 17.20
CA LEU A 64 -10.44 -11.19 16.03
C LEU A 64 -9.62 -11.70 14.85
N LYS A 65 -10.11 -12.76 14.21
CA LYS A 65 -9.49 -13.38 13.03
C LYS A 65 -10.51 -13.51 11.92
N ASN A 66 -10.11 -13.14 10.71
CA ASN A 66 -10.87 -13.44 9.51
C ASN A 66 -10.77 -14.95 9.19
N GLY A 67 -11.45 -15.40 8.14
CA GLY A 67 -11.37 -16.79 7.67
C GLY A 67 -12.70 -17.35 7.17
N LYS A 68 -13.81 -16.64 7.37
CA LYS A 68 -15.12 -17.05 6.84
C LYS A 68 -15.33 -16.56 5.41
N PHE A 69 -14.96 -15.32 5.12
CA PHE A 69 -15.15 -14.68 3.82
C PHE A 69 -13.83 -14.23 3.18
N VAL A 70 -12.88 -13.80 4.01
CA VAL A 70 -11.53 -13.40 3.61
C VAL A 70 -10.51 -14.31 4.31
N GLU A 71 -9.45 -14.73 3.61
CA GLU A 71 -8.39 -15.55 4.23
C GLU A 71 -7.69 -14.78 5.36
N ASP A 72 -7.34 -15.46 6.45
CA ASP A 72 -6.49 -14.88 7.49
C ASP A 72 -5.01 -15.15 7.20
N ALA A 73 -4.30 -14.10 6.79
CA ALA A 73 -2.85 -14.10 6.65
C ALA A 73 -2.15 -13.18 7.68
N SER A 74 -2.84 -12.81 8.76
CA SER A 74 -2.36 -11.84 9.76
C SER A 74 -1.02 -12.19 10.43
N GLU A 75 -0.61 -13.46 10.41
CA GLU A 75 0.65 -13.93 11.02
C GLU A 75 1.76 -14.18 9.99
N LYS A 76 1.52 -13.91 8.71
CA LYS A 76 2.38 -14.28 7.60
C LYS A 76 2.95 -13.06 6.87
N PHE A 77 3.59 -12.16 7.62
CA PHE A 77 4.27 -11.01 7.04
C PHE A 77 5.62 -11.42 6.43
N GLU A 78 5.78 -11.23 5.12
CA GLU A 78 6.92 -11.73 4.34
C GLU A 78 8.14 -10.80 4.41
N PHE A 79 7.94 -9.53 4.75
CA PHE A 79 8.98 -8.49 4.64
C PHE A 79 9.57 -8.06 5.98
N GLY A 80 9.40 -8.88 7.03
CA GLY A 80 9.98 -8.63 8.34
C GLY A 80 9.22 -9.26 9.49
N LYS A 81 9.06 -8.52 10.58
CA LYS A 81 8.28 -8.94 11.75
C LYS A 81 7.11 -7.99 11.95
N SER A 82 5.97 -8.56 12.33
CA SER A 82 4.79 -7.77 12.68
C SER A 82 5.05 -7.01 13.98
N GLU A 83 4.66 -5.75 14.02
CA GLU A 83 4.69 -4.88 15.19
C GLU A 83 3.31 -4.92 15.85
N ILE A 84 3.26 -5.14 17.17
CA ILE A 84 1.99 -5.15 17.91
C ILE A 84 1.87 -3.83 18.66
N LEU A 85 0.93 -2.99 18.23
CA LEU A 85 0.73 -1.63 18.71
C LEU A 85 -0.76 -1.39 18.99
N THR A 86 -1.07 -0.42 19.84
CA THR A 86 -2.46 0.05 20.00
C THR A 86 -2.94 0.71 18.71
N LEU A 87 -4.26 0.75 18.47
CA LEU A 87 -4.83 1.41 17.28
C LEU A 87 -4.34 2.87 17.14
N LYS A 88 -4.24 3.57 18.29
CA LYS A 88 -3.74 4.95 18.35
C LYS A 88 -2.27 5.05 17.95
N GLU A 89 -1.43 4.12 18.42
CA GLU A 89 -0.02 4.08 18.02
C GLU A 89 0.12 3.77 16.54
N CYS A 90 -0.67 2.84 15.98
CA CYS A 90 -0.68 2.57 14.54
C CYS A 90 -1.03 3.83 13.74
N ALA A 91 -2.11 4.53 14.12
CA ALA A 91 -2.52 5.77 13.47
C ALA A 91 -1.41 6.85 13.52
N ASN A 92 -0.76 7.01 14.68
CA ASN A 92 0.35 7.93 14.84
C ASN A 92 1.56 7.55 13.96
N GLN A 93 1.89 6.27 13.84
CA GLN A 93 2.98 5.81 12.98
C GLN A 93 2.76 6.18 11.51
N VAL A 94 1.53 5.97 11.00
CA VAL A 94 1.18 6.36 9.63
C VAL A 94 1.26 7.88 9.49
N LYS A 95 0.66 8.63 10.42
CA LYS A 95 0.70 10.09 10.43
C LYS A 95 2.14 10.63 10.35
N THR A 96 3.02 10.16 11.23
CA THR A 96 4.42 10.60 11.28
C THR A 96 5.15 10.33 9.97
N VAL A 97 4.91 9.20 9.31
CA VAL A 97 5.51 8.91 8.00
C VAL A 97 5.13 9.96 6.96
N PHE A 98 3.86 10.35 6.86
CA PHE A 98 3.43 11.40 5.93
C PHE A 98 3.93 12.79 6.33
N GLU A 99 3.96 13.12 7.63
CA GLU A 99 4.48 14.39 8.14
C GLU A 99 5.98 14.58 7.86
N GLU A 100 6.79 13.53 8.06
CA GLU A 100 8.24 13.56 7.83
C GLU A 100 8.61 13.72 6.35
N ILE A 101 7.78 13.17 5.46
CA ILE A 101 8.02 13.22 4.01
C ILE A 101 7.46 14.50 3.38
N GLY A 102 6.31 14.98 3.88
CA GLY A 102 5.69 16.22 3.44
C GLY A 102 5.21 16.19 1.99
N ASP A 103 5.47 17.28 1.25
CA ASP A 103 5.03 17.51 -0.13
C ASP A 103 5.62 16.52 -1.16
N LYS A 104 6.57 15.68 -0.74
CA LYS A 104 7.15 14.62 -1.57
C LYS A 104 6.45 13.28 -1.44
N ALA A 105 5.44 13.18 -0.58
CA ALA A 105 4.68 11.96 -0.37
C ALA A 105 3.61 11.78 -1.46
N ILE A 106 3.57 10.59 -2.06
CA ILE A 106 2.44 10.13 -2.87
C ILE A 106 1.90 8.86 -2.22
N PHE A 107 0.63 8.91 -1.81
CA PHE A 107 -0.10 7.75 -1.34
C PHE A 107 -0.31 6.77 -2.51
N VAL A 108 -0.04 5.50 -2.30
CA VAL A 108 -0.30 4.45 -3.30
C VAL A 108 -1.34 3.49 -2.77
N GLY A 109 -2.38 3.22 -3.55
CA GLY A 109 -3.45 2.29 -3.15
C GLY A 109 -3.83 1.34 -4.27
N HIS A 110 -4.69 0.38 -3.94
CA HIS A 110 -5.41 -0.43 -4.90
C HIS A 110 -6.90 -0.42 -4.51
N ASP A 111 -7.66 0.55 -5.03
CA ASP A 111 -8.94 1.00 -4.44
C ASP A 111 -8.75 1.70 -3.06
N GLY A 112 -7.69 2.51 -2.96
CA GLY A 112 -7.17 3.05 -1.69
C GLY A 112 -8.03 4.14 -1.01
N ALA A 113 -9.15 4.53 -1.61
CA ALA A 113 -10.03 5.54 -1.06
C ALA A 113 -10.67 5.08 0.27
N ASN A 114 -10.94 3.78 0.40
CA ASN A 114 -11.46 3.20 1.63
C ASN A 114 -10.41 3.23 2.76
N ASP A 115 -9.15 2.93 2.46
CA ASP A 115 -8.05 2.99 3.44
C ASP A 115 -7.85 4.41 3.97
N VAL A 116 -7.83 5.41 3.10
CA VAL A 116 -7.75 6.82 3.51
C VAL A 116 -8.91 7.21 4.43
N ARG A 117 -10.13 6.71 4.17
CA ARG A 117 -11.27 6.95 5.07
C ARG A 117 -11.04 6.31 6.43
N TYR A 118 -10.57 5.07 6.50
CA TYR A 118 -10.26 4.42 7.77
C TYR A 118 -9.14 5.13 8.53
N LEU A 119 -8.05 5.49 7.87
CA LEU A 119 -6.94 6.26 8.46
C LEU A 119 -7.43 7.53 9.13
N ARG A 120 -8.25 8.32 8.42
CA ARG A 120 -8.86 9.54 8.99
C ARG A 120 -9.78 9.23 10.18
N GLN A 121 -10.56 8.16 10.12
CA GLN A 121 -11.45 7.76 11.22
C GLN A 121 -10.70 7.34 12.48
N ILE A 122 -9.53 6.70 12.34
CA ILE A 122 -8.71 6.26 13.48
C ILE A 122 -7.75 7.34 13.99
N GLY A 123 -7.78 8.54 13.40
CA GLY A 123 -6.98 9.70 13.84
C GLY A 123 -5.60 9.82 13.19
N ALA A 124 -5.35 9.14 12.06
CA ALA A 124 -4.21 9.45 11.22
C ALA A 124 -4.55 10.67 10.36
N ASP A 125 -4.13 11.85 10.82
CA ASP A 125 -4.30 13.11 10.10
C ASP A 125 -3.42 13.14 8.85
N LEU A 126 -3.94 12.66 7.74
CA LEU A 126 -3.28 12.76 6.44
C LEU A 126 -3.44 14.17 5.86
N PRO A 127 -2.50 14.65 5.03
CA PRO A 127 -2.63 15.93 4.31
C PRO A 127 -3.98 16.07 3.59
N GLU A 128 -4.53 17.29 3.56
CA GLU A 128 -5.80 17.57 2.87
C GLU A 128 -5.64 17.40 1.35
N ASP A 129 -4.49 17.82 0.81
CA ASP A 129 -4.08 17.75 -0.59
C ASP A 129 -3.31 16.46 -0.93
N LEU A 130 -3.65 15.35 -0.26
CA LEU A 130 -3.03 14.05 -0.45
C LEU A 130 -3.04 13.63 -1.93
N LEU A 131 -1.85 13.53 -2.53
CA LEU A 131 -1.65 12.96 -3.85
C LEU A 131 -1.79 11.45 -3.78
N MET A 132 -2.72 10.88 -4.57
CA MET A 132 -2.99 9.45 -4.59
C MET A 132 -2.73 8.84 -5.98
N ALA A 133 -1.82 7.89 -6.04
CA ALA A 133 -1.60 6.97 -7.15
C ALA A 133 -2.36 5.66 -6.89
N ASP A 134 -3.63 5.61 -7.30
CA ASP A 134 -4.45 4.40 -7.20
C ASP A 134 -4.16 3.45 -8.37
N THR A 135 -3.57 2.29 -8.08
CA THR A 135 -3.10 1.33 -9.10
C THR A 135 -4.24 0.75 -9.93
N LEU A 136 -5.42 0.51 -9.34
CA LEU A 136 -6.60 0.02 -10.07
C LEU A 136 -7.06 1.07 -11.09
N THR A 137 -7.18 2.32 -10.66
CA THR A 137 -7.57 3.44 -11.52
C THR A 137 -6.53 3.69 -12.62
N LEU A 138 -5.26 3.69 -12.26
CA LEU A 138 -4.14 3.88 -13.18
C LEU A 138 -4.09 2.77 -14.24
N TRP A 139 -4.33 1.52 -13.84
CA TRP A 139 -4.37 0.39 -14.76
C TRP A 139 -5.51 0.56 -15.78
N LYS A 140 -6.71 0.91 -15.31
CA LYS A 140 -7.89 1.12 -16.15
C LYS A 140 -7.71 2.24 -17.17
N VAL A 141 -7.03 3.32 -16.78
CA VAL A 141 -6.72 4.42 -17.71
C VAL A 141 -5.84 3.94 -18.87
N GLY A 142 -4.90 3.02 -18.61
CA GLY A 142 -3.99 2.49 -19.64
C GLY A 142 -4.57 1.36 -20.50
N HIS A 143 -5.48 0.55 -19.95
CA HIS A 143 -5.90 -0.72 -20.55
C HIS A 143 -7.41 -0.86 -20.79
N GLY A 144 -8.23 0.05 -20.26
CA GLY A 144 -9.69 -0.02 -20.29
C GLY A 144 -10.31 -0.60 -19.02
N GLU A 145 -11.64 -0.70 -18.99
CA GLU A 145 -12.39 -1.12 -17.79
C GLU A 145 -12.36 -2.64 -17.54
N ASP A 146 -12.06 -3.43 -18.58
CA ASP A 146 -11.96 -4.89 -18.49
C ASP A 146 -10.57 -5.28 -17.97
N GLY A 147 -10.47 -5.92 -16.79
CA GLY A 147 -9.17 -6.30 -16.25
C GLY A 147 -9.10 -6.66 -14.76
N PRO A 148 -7.90 -6.61 -14.15
CA PRO A 148 -7.67 -7.02 -12.77
C PRO A 148 -8.39 -6.09 -11.80
N SER A 149 -9.46 -6.58 -11.19
CA SER A 149 -10.23 -5.88 -10.15
C SER A 149 -9.67 -6.07 -8.74
N THR A 150 -8.60 -6.87 -8.60
CA THR A 150 -7.98 -7.19 -7.31
C THR A 150 -6.47 -7.09 -7.43
N LEU A 151 -5.81 -6.80 -6.32
CA LEU A 151 -4.36 -6.70 -6.25
C LEU A 151 -3.70 -7.99 -6.75
N GLY A 152 -4.16 -9.15 -6.29
CA GLY A 152 -3.62 -10.44 -6.74
C GLY A 152 -3.66 -10.65 -8.25
N ARG A 153 -4.74 -10.23 -8.92
CA ARG A 153 -4.82 -10.30 -10.39
C ARG A 153 -3.88 -9.31 -11.07
N LEU A 154 -3.75 -8.11 -10.51
CA LEU A 154 -2.81 -7.10 -11.02
C LEU A 154 -1.36 -7.60 -10.91
N LEU A 155 -1.01 -8.27 -9.81
CA LEU A 155 0.32 -8.85 -9.63
C LEU A 155 0.61 -9.95 -10.64
N ILE A 156 -0.37 -10.81 -10.94
CA ILE A 156 -0.25 -11.85 -11.99
C ILE A 156 -0.03 -11.22 -13.36
N GLU A 157 -0.76 -10.15 -13.70
CA GLU A 157 -0.64 -9.45 -14.98
C GLU A 157 0.79 -8.94 -15.24
N TYR A 158 1.48 -8.51 -14.18
CA TYR A 158 2.87 -8.02 -14.25
C TYR A 158 3.92 -9.07 -13.89
N ASP A 159 3.56 -10.36 -13.85
CA ASP A 159 4.45 -11.48 -13.51
C ASP A 159 5.17 -11.31 -12.15
N ILE A 160 4.46 -10.72 -11.17
CA ILE A 160 4.96 -10.53 -9.82
C ILE A 160 4.48 -11.69 -8.94
N SER A 161 5.43 -12.53 -8.53
CA SER A 161 5.16 -13.56 -7.53
C SER A 161 4.79 -12.92 -6.19
N SER A 162 3.60 -13.27 -5.68
CA SER A 162 3.08 -12.78 -4.41
C SER A 162 2.64 -13.91 -3.50
N TRP A 163 2.77 -13.67 -2.19
CA TRP A 163 2.50 -14.64 -1.14
C TRP A 163 1.72 -13.97 -0.03
N ASN A 164 0.79 -14.71 0.57
CA ASN A 164 0.07 -14.29 1.77
C ASN A 164 -0.59 -12.90 1.61
N LEU A 165 -1.34 -12.73 0.50
CA LEU A 165 -2.32 -11.65 0.36
C LEU A 165 -3.36 -11.75 1.49
N HIS A 166 -4.01 -10.64 1.83
CA HIS A 166 -4.78 -10.47 3.07
C HIS A 166 -3.91 -10.41 4.32
N ASN A 167 -2.67 -10.01 4.13
CA ASN A 167 -1.80 -9.49 5.18
C ASN A 167 -1.50 -8.05 4.78
N ALA A 168 -2.03 -7.09 5.53
CA ALA A 168 -1.97 -5.69 5.13
C ALA A 168 -0.55 -5.21 4.77
N GLY A 169 0.47 -5.68 5.50
CA GLY A 169 1.87 -5.35 5.23
C GLY A 169 2.39 -5.89 3.90
N ASN A 170 2.01 -7.11 3.55
CA ASN A 170 2.32 -7.70 2.25
C ASN A 170 1.57 -6.95 1.13
N ASP A 171 0.28 -6.68 1.33
CA ASP A 171 -0.56 -6.02 0.33
C ASP A 171 -0.07 -4.60 0.02
N ALA A 172 0.31 -3.82 1.03
CA ALA A 172 0.96 -2.52 0.85
C ALA A 172 2.28 -2.66 0.06
N TYR A 173 3.13 -3.64 0.41
CA TYR A 173 4.40 -3.87 -0.27
C TYR A 173 4.20 -4.23 -1.74
N TYR A 174 3.30 -5.16 -2.02
CA TYR A 174 3.00 -5.59 -3.38
C TYR A 174 2.30 -4.50 -4.20
N THR A 175 1.50 -3.64 -3.57
CA THR A 175 0.89 -2.48 -4.24
C THR A 175 1.94 -1.51 -4.77
N VAL A 176 3.01 -1.22 -4.01
CA VAL A 176 4.13 -0.41 -4.52
C VAL A 176 4.88 -1.13 -5.64
N GLN A 177 5.12 -2.44 -5.51
CA GLN A 177 5.77 -3.21 -6.58
C GLN A 177 4.95 -3.21 -7.87
N ALA A 178 3.62 -3.34 -7.78
CA ALA A 178 2.73 -3.25 -8.92
C ALA A 178 2.83 -1.88 -9.61
N LEU A 179 2.79 -0.78 -8.84
CA LEU A 179 2.99 0.57 -9.39
C LEU A 179 4.34 0.70 -10.12
N MET A 180 5.42 0.17 -9.53
CA MET A 180 6.75 0.19 -10.15
C MET A 180 6.85 -0.73 -11.37
N ALA A 181 6.09 -1.82 -11.46
CA ALA A 181 6.04 -2.63 -12.67
C ALA A 181 5.24 -1.95 -13.79
N MET A 182 4.15 -1.25 -13.43
CA MET A 182 3.34 -0.48 -14.37
C MET A 182 4.11 0.68 -15.03
N TYR A 183 5.01 1.34 -14.28
CA TYR A 183 5.62 2.61 -14.71
C TYR A 183 7.14 2.71 -14.55
N GLY A 184 7.77 1.76 -13.87
CA GLY A 184 9.20 1.79 -13.54
C GLY A 184 10.10 1.03 -14.51
N LYS A 185 9.54 0.38 -15.55
CA LYS A 185 10.33 -0.17 -16.66
C LYS A 185 10.01 0.57 -17.96
N ASP A 186 11.08 1.05 -18.57
CA ASP A 186 11.18 1.26 -20.00
C ASP A 186 10.78 -0.07 -20.67
N THR A 187 9.62 -0.11 -21.33
CA THR A 187 9.20 -1.21 -22.20
C THR A 187 10.00 -1.19 -23.49
N SER A 188 11.32 -1.23 -23.39
CA SER A 188 12.22 -1.52 -24.49
C SER A 188 12.66 -2.98 -24.33
N GLN A 189 11.89 -3.86 -24.97
CA GLN A 189 12.45 -5.10 -25.48
C GLN A 189 13.60 -4.71 -26.43
N GLU A 190 14.83 -4.99 -26.04
CA GLU A 190 15.87 -5.45 -26.98
C GLU A 190 15.69 -6.95 -27.21
#